data_AF-A0A3D3THS1-F1
#
_entry.id   AF-A0A3D3THS1-F1
#
_cell.length_a   1.000
_cell.length_b   1.000
_cell.length_c   1.000
_cell.angle_alpha   90.00
_cell.angle_beta   90.00
_cell.angle_gamma   90.00
#
_symmetry.space_group_name_H-M   'P 1'
#
loop_
_entity.id
_entity.type
_entity.pdbx_description
1 polymer ?
#
loop_
_entity_poly.entity_id
_entity_poly.type
_entity_poly.pdbx_seq_one_letter_code
_entity_poly.pdbx_strand_id
1 'polypeptide(L)'
;PPKRTDFKKGLIGEYFYKKRIKEVKELLKQEKVEVAFPMVNGFSDLLILPKTDFDQFARYCGLFAAARMFVEYAVPTIMLLVCKKVVTQNDLDKKALLLWDDDRVKFEKKYNLSFDNLVNNFPDDILYVHPVKLSKWNKN
;
A
#
# COMPACT_ATOMS: atom_id res chain seq x y z
N PRO A 1 -10.70 -5.17 -12.71
CA PRO A 1 -11.34 -5.40 -11.40
C PRO A 1 -12.17 -6.70 -11.37
N PRO A 2 -12.10 -7.50 -10.29
CA PRO A 2 -12.90 -8.72 -10.17
C PRO A 2 -14.39 -8.41 -10.33
N LYS A 3 -15.12 -9.31 -10.98
CA LYS A 3 -16.54 -9.14 -11.27
C LYS A 3 -17.29 -9.06 -9.94
N ARG A 4 -17.99 -7.96 -9.69
CA ARG A 4 -18.78 -7.77 -8.45
C ARG A 4 -19.95 -8.74 -8.45
N THR A 5 -19.86 -9.81 -7.67
CA THR A 5 -20.91 -10.84 -7.49
C THR A 5 -21.69 -10.67 -6.18
N ASP A 6 -21.41 -9.62 -5.42
CA ASP A 6 -22.02 -9.30 -4.13
C ASP A 6 -23.53 -9.03 -4.19
N PHE A 7 -24.05 -8.69 -5.37
CA PHE A 7 -25.47 -8.50 -5.58
C PHE A 7 -26.03 -9.64 -6.42
N LYS A 8 -27.10 -10.29 -5.92
CA LYS A 8 -27.83 -11.32 -6.68
C LYS A 8 -28.31 -10.76 -8.02
N LYS A 9 -28.30 -11.56 -9.08
CA LYS A 9 -28.89 -11.16 -10.36
C LYS A 9 -30.40 -10.95 -10.20
N GLY A 10 -30.96 -9.97 -10.91
CA GLY A 10 -32.39 -9.63 -10.89
C GLY A 10 -32.69 -8.28 -10.22
N LEU A 11 -33.96 -7.88 -10.26
CA LEU A 11 -34.45 -6.56 -9.85
C LEU A 11 -33.99 -6.14 -8.45
N ILE A 12 -34.06 -7.07 -7.48
CA ILE A 12 -33.72 -6.80 -6.09
C ILE A 12 -32.22 -6.49 -5.94
N GLY A 13 -31.35 -7.28 -6.56
CA GLY A 13 -29.91 -7.02 -6.47
C GLY A 13 -29.48 -5.78 -7.25
N GLU A 14 -30.13 -5.48 -8.38
CA GLU A 14 -29.89 -4.23 -9.11
C GLU A 14 -30.30 -2.99 -8.29
N TYR A 15 -31.42 -3.06 -7.56
CA TYR A 15 -31.83 -2.01 -6.64
C TYR A 15 -30.77 -1.75 -5.56
N PHE A 16 -30.31 -2.79 -4.86
CA PHE A 16 -29.28 -2.64 -3.81
C PHE A 16 -27.95 -2.16 -4.38
N TYR A 17 -27.56 -2.61 -5.57
CA TYR A 17 -26.37 -2.14 -6.28
C TYR A 17 -26.44 -0.63 -6.54
N LYS A 18 -27.56 -0.14 -7.09
CA LYS A 18 -27.78 1.28 -7.37
C LYS A 18 -27.82 2.10 -6.08
N LYS A 19 -28.47 1.60 -5.02
CA LYS A 19 -28.49 2.23 -3.70
C LYS A 19 -27.07 2.39 -3.13
N ARG A 20 -26.27 1.32 -3.17
CA ARG A 20 -24.87 1.33 -2.70
C ARG A 20 -24.01 2.33 -3.48
N ILE A 21 -24.18 2.42 -4.80
CA ILE A 21 -23.48 3.42 -5.62
C ILE A 21 -23.85 4.83 -5.17
N LYS A 22 -25.13 5.09 -4.92
CA LYS A 22 -25.58 6.40 -4.45
C LYS A 22 -24.95 6.74 -3.10
N GLU A 23 -24.98 5.82 -2.14
CA GLU A 23 -24.33 5.98 -0.83
C GLU A 23 -22.84 6.28 -0.95
N VAL A 24 -22.11 5.52 -1.77
CA VAL A 24 -20.68 5.75 -2.01
C VAL A 24 -20.44 7.11 -2.66
N LYS A 25 -21.27 7.52 -3.64
CA LYS A 25 -21.16 8.84 -4.26
C LYS A 25 -21.37 9.97 -3.26
N GLU A 26 -22.31 9.84 -2.33
CA GLU A 26 -22.51 10.84 -1.28
C GLU A 26 -21.34 10.87 -0.30
N LEU A 27 -20.79 9.72 0.08
CA LEU A 27 -19.59 9.65 0.92
C LEU A 27 -18.38 10.30 0.24
N LEU A 28 -18.18 10.07 -1.06
CA LEU A 28 -17.06 10.64 -1.83
C LEU A 28 -17.16 12.15 -2.03
N LYS A 29 -18.32 12.77 -1.77
CA LYS A 29 -18.44 14.24 -1.74
C LYS A 29 -17.92 14.84 -0.43
N GLN A 30 -17.80 14.03 0.61
CA GLN A 30 -17.28 14.48 1.90
C GLN A 30 -15.77 14.62 1.81
N GLU A 31 -15.24 15.71 2.35
CA GLU A 31 -13.80 15.92 2.43
C GLU A 31 -13.12 14.89 3.35
N LYS A 32 -13.84 14.46 4.40
CA LYS A 32 -13.41 13.44 5.35
C LYS A 32 -14.55 12.49 5.64
N VAL A 33 -14.23 11.20 5.66
CA VAL A 33 -15.14 10.13 6.07
C VAL A 33 -14.55 9.48 7.32
N GLU A 34 -15.29 9.52 8.42
CA GLU A 34 -14.89 8.80 9.63
C GLU A 34 -15.08 7.29 9.43
N VAL A 35 -14.05 6.53 9.79
CA VAL A 35 -14.10 5.07 9.79
C VAL A 35 -14.17 4.57 11.23
N ALA A 36 -14.98 3.53 11.47
CA ALA A 36 -15.10 2.95 12.80
C ALA A 36 -13.77 2.38 13.28
N PHE A 37 -13.37 2.67 14.52
CA PHE A 37 -12.24 2.02 15.15
C PHE A 37 -12.39 0.48 15.08
N PRO A 38 -11.33 -0.32 14.81
CA PRO A 38 -9.90 0.03 14.77
C PRO A 38 -9.36 0.36 13.37
N MET A 39 -10.21 0.81 12.44
CA MET A 39 -9.79 1.09 11.07
C MET A 39 -8.81 2.26 11.01
N VAL A 40 -7.61 1.99 10.47
CA VAL A 40 -6.60 3.01 10.18
C VAL A 40 -6.24 2.98 8.70
N ASN A 41 -5.86 4.14 8.16
CA ASN A 41 -5.27 4.25 6.85
C ASN A 41 -3.75 4.39 6.95
N GLY A 42 -3.06 3.99 5.89
CA GLY A 42 -1.62 4.14 5.78
C GLY A 42 -1.14 3.75 4.40
N PHE A 43 -0.12 4.44 3.92
CA PHE A 43 0.52 4.18 2.64
C PHE A 43 1.95 3.71 2.88
N SER A 44 2.31 2.53 2.36
CA SER A 44 3.69 2.07 2.34
C SER A 44 3.91 1.03 1.25
N ASP A 45 4.98 1.20 0.47
CA ASP A 45 5.44 0.22 -0.52
C ASP A 45 6.28 -0.91 0.12
N LEU A 46 6.77 -0.68 1.34
CA LEU A 46 7.59 -1.62 2.09
C LEU A 46 7.00 -1.87 3.47
N LEU A 47 6.93 -3.14 3.84
CA LEU A 47 6.43 -3.60 5.13
C LEU A 47 7.40 -4.63 5.68
N ILE A 48 7.80 -4.46 6.94
CA ILE A 48 8.72 -5.38 7.63
C ILE A 48 7.97 -5.91 8.85
N LEU A 49 7.93 -7.24 8.99
CA LEU A 49 7.22 -7.93 10.05
C LEU A 49 8.18 -8.85 10.81
N PRO A 50 8.10 -8.90 12.16
CA PRO A 50 8.77 -9.94 12.93
C PRO A 50 8.27 -11.32 12.50
N LYS A 51 9.19 -12.29 12.42
CA LYS A 51 8.83 -13.68 12.09
C LYS A 51 7.77 -14.26 13.04
N THR A 52 7.80 -13.86 14.31
CA THR A 52 6.85 -14.30 15.34
C THR A 52 5.40 -13.88 15.06
N ASP A 53 5.23 -12.78 14.31
CA ASP A 53 3.94 -12.12 14.13
C ASP A 53 3.35 -12.45 12.73
N PHE A 54 4.17 -13.02 11.84
CA PHE A 54 3.83 -13.27 10.44
C PHE A 54 2.62 -14.19 10.26
N ASP A 55 2.54 -15.29 10.99
CA ASP A 55 1.44 -16.26 10.84
C ASP A 55 0.08 -15.65 11.20
N GLN A 56 0.05 -14.82 12.25
CA GLN A 56 -1.15 -14.10 12.67
C GLN A 56 -1.50 -12.99 11.68
N PHE A 57 -0.50 -12.25 11.20
CA PHE A 57 -0.66 -11.24 10.15
C PHE A 57 -1.26 -11.85 8.87
N ALA A 58 -0.71 -12.96 8.38
CA ALA A 58 -1.18 -13.66 7.19
C ALA A 58 -2.62 -14.16 7.32
N ARG A 59 -3.00 -14.68 8.50
CA ARG A 59 -4.38 -15.09 8.80
C ARG A 59 -5.35 -13.91 8.68
N TYR A 60 -4.98 -12.77 9.24
CA TYR A 60 -5.80 -11.56 9.15
C TYR A 60 -5.83 -10.97 7.73
N CYS A 61 -4.75 -11.08 6.95
CA CYS A 61 -4.79 -10.73 5.53
C CYS A 61 -5.86 -11.54 4.80
N GLY A 62 -5.97 -12.85 5.07
CA GLY A 62 -7.03 -13.70 4.53
C GLY A 62 -8.43 -13.22 4.92
N LEU A 63 -8.63 -12.89 6.20
CA LEU A 63 -9.91 -12.37 6.71
C LEU A 63 -10.30 -11.04 6.07
N PHE A 64 -9.37 -10.08 6.01
CA PHE A 64 -9.61 -8.75 5.45
C PHE A 64 -9.78 -8.79 3.93
N ALA A 65 -9.09 -9.71 3.24
CA ALA A 65 -9.30 -9.97 1.82
C ALA A 65 -10.71 -10.55 1.58
N ALA A 66 -11.17 -11.48 2.42
CA ALA A 66 -12.54 -12.00 2.36
C ALA A 66 -13.59 -10.91 2.64
N ALA A 67 -13.28 -9.97 3.53
CA ALA A 67 -14.08 -8.76 3.78
C ALA A 67 -13.95 -7.69 2.69
N ARG A 68 -13.13 -7.94 1.65
CA ARG A 68 -12.90 -7.05 0.49
C ARG A 68 -12.40 -5.66 0.89
N MET A 69 -11.56 -5.62 1.91
CA MET A 69 -10.98 -4.38 2.40
C MET A 69 -9.86 -3.91 1.49
N PHE A 70 -9.76 -2.60 1.30
CA PHE A 70 -8.70 -2.00 0.50
C PHE A 70 -7.35 -2.11 1.25
N VAL A 71 -6.27 -2.39 0.53
CA VAL A 71 -4.98 -2.76 1.13
C VAL A 71 -4.41 -1.67 2.04
N GLU A 72 -4.56 -0.40 1.68
CA GLU A 72 -4.10 0.77 2.45
C GLU A 72 -4.87 0.99 3.76
N TYR A 73 -5.98 0.27 3.96
CA TYR A 73 -6.66 0.21 5.24
C TYR A 73 -6.41 -1.13 5.93
N ALA A 74 -6.49 -2.21 5.16
CA ALA A 74 -6.37 -3.56 5.68
C ALA A 74 -5.01 -3.79 6.33
N VAL A 75 -3.93 -3.53 5.60
CA VAL A 75 -2.59 -3.87 6.08
C VAL A 75 -2.18 -3.04 7.30
N PRO A 76 -2.32 -1.71 7.32
CA PRO A 76 -2.00 -0.92 8.52
C PRO A 76 -2.84 -1.33 9.73
N THR A 77 -4.13 -1.60 9.54
CA THR A 77 -5.02 -2.06 10.61
C THR A 77 -4.55 -3.42 11.16
N ILE A 78 -4.21 -4.36 10.29
CA ILE A 78 -3.70 -5.68 10.71
C ILE A 78 -2.38 -5.53 11.47
N MET A 79 -1.46 -4.67 11.01
CA MET A 79 -0.20 -4.43 11.71
C MET A 79 -0.43 -3.92 13.12
N LEU A 80 -1.33 -2.96 13.32
CA LEU A 80 -1.66 -2.46 14.67
C LEU A 80 -2.35 -3.51 15.55
N LEU A 81 -3.12 -4.43 14.96
CA LEU A 81 -3.78 -5.50 15.72
C LEU A 81 -2.83 -6.63 16.12
N VAL A 82 -1.79 -6.89 15.32
CA VAL A 82 -0.92 -8.07 15.48
C VAL A 82 0.43 -7.70 16.10
N CYS A 83 1.05 -6.61 15.64
CA CYS A 83 2.39 -6.23 16.07
C CYS A 83 2.33 -5.46 17.38
N LYS A 84 3.22 -5.79 18.33
CA LYS A 84 3.28 -5.10 19.64
C LYS A 84 3.56 -3.61 19.53
N LYS A 85 4.38 -3.21 18.56
CA LYS A 85 4.76 -1.83 18.27
C LYS A 85 4.95 -1.69 16.76
N VAL A 86 4.28 -0.72 16.17
CA VAL A 86 4.49 -0.31 14.78
C VAL A 86 5.37 0.93 14.77
N VAL A 87 6.39 0.90 13.92
CA VAL A 87 7.33 2.01 13.69
C VAL A 87 7.11 2.49 12.26
N THR A 88 7.04 3.80 12.08
CA THR A 88 6.86 4.46 10.79
C THR A 88 8.15 5.16 10.37
N GLN A 89 8.20 5.66 9.13
CA GLN A 89 9.35 6.44 8.65
C GLN A 89 9.64 7.66 9.54
N ASN A 90 8.63 8.26 10.18
CA ASN A 90 8.82 9.41 11.06
C ASN A 90 9.60 9.07 12.34
N ASP A 91 9.69 7.79 12.69
CA ASP A 91 10.43 7.30 13.85
C ASP A 91 11.87 6.86 13.48
N LEU A 92 12.28 7.00 12.21
CA LEU A 92 13.58 6.57 11.69
C LEU A 92 14.40 7.75 11.18
N ASP A 93 15.73 7.64 11.27
CA ASP A 93 16.67 8.60 10.67
C ASP A 93 16.86 8.39 9.15
N LYS A 94 16.06 7.50 8.54
CA LYS A 94 16.10 7.15 7.12
C LYS A 94 14.75 7.39 6.45
N LYS A 95 14.76 7.71 5.16
CA LYS A 95 13.54 8.07 4.40
C LYS A 95 13.35 7.22 3.15
N ALA A 96 12.11 7.00 2.77
CA ALA A 96 11.78 6.49 1.44
C ALA A 96 11.99 7.61 0.39
N LEU A 97 12.63 7.28 -0.72
CA LEU A 97 12.71 8.15 -1.88
C LEU A 97 11.64 7.72 -2.90
N LEU A 98 10.53 8.47 -2.93
CA LEU A 98 9.46 8.28 -3.90
C LEU A 98 9.75 9.10 -5.16
N LEU A 99 9.93 8.42 -6.28
CA LEU A 99 10.24 9.03 -7.57
C LEU A 99 8.94 9.26 -8.34
N TRP A 100 8.56 10.53 -8.49
CA TRP A 100 7.40 10.95 -9.27
C TRP A 100 7.86 11.56 -10.59
N ASP A 101 7.10 11.31 -11.65
CA ASP A 101 7.30 11.93 -12.97
C ASP A 101 8.77 11.90 -13.45
N ASP A 102 9.37 13.07 -13.64
CA ASP A 102 10.74 13.24 -14.15
C ASP A 102 11.83 12.86 -13.15
N ASP A 103 11.52 12.71 -11.86
CA ASP A 103 12.52 12.34 -10.84
C ASP A 103 13.11 10.96 -11.11
N ARG A 104 12.31 10.07 -11.72
CA ARG A 104 12.80 8.77 -12.16
C ARG A 104 13.88 8.91 -13.24
N VAL A 105 13.69 9.78 -14.22
CA VAL A 105 14.66 9.99 -15.30
C VAL A 105 15.95 10.61 -14.75
N LYS A 106 15.83 11.57 -13.81
CA LYS A 106 16.98 12.17 -13.12
C LYS A 106 17.75 11.13 -12.32
N PHE A 107 17.05 10.28 -11.57
CA PHE A 107 17.63 9.20 -10.78
C PHE A 107 18.36 8.18 -11.66
N GLU A 108 17.74 7.73 -12.76
CA GLU A 108 18.34 6.81 -13.72
C GLU A 108 19.62 7.40 -14.36
N LYS A 109 19.60 8.69 -14.71
CA LYS A 109 20.78 9.41 -15.22
C LYS A 109 21.89 9.53 -14.17
N LYS A 110 21.56 9.85 -12.91
CA LYS A 110 22.55 9.97 -11.82
C LYS A 110 23.46 8.74 -11.71
N TYR A 111 22.89 7.54 -11.90
CA TYR A 111 23.63 6.29 -11.79
C TYR A 111 24.02 5.68 -13.14
N ASN A 112 23.82 6.39 -14.26
CA ASN A 112 24.10 5.92 -15.61
C ASN A 112 23.46 4.57 -15.96
N LEU A 113 22.27 4.27 -15.40
CA LEU A 113 21.61 2.96 -15.54
C LEU A 113 22.52 1.76 -15.16
N SER A 114 23.54 1.95 -14.32
CA SER A 114 24.41 0.88 -13.82
C SER A 114 23.94 0.43 -12.44
N PHE A 115 23.63 -0.86 -12.31
CA PHE A 115 23.23 -1.46 -11.05
C PHE A 115 24.36 -1.36 -10.01
N ASP A 116 25.58 -1.69 -10.40
CA ASP A 116 26.73 -1.66 -9.50
C ASP A 116 27.03 -0.24 -9.03
N ASN A 117 26.89 0.76 -9.91
CA ASN A 117 27.02 2.16 -9.53
C ASN A 117 25.95 2.61 -8.52
N LEU A 118 24.70 2.16 -8.69
CA LEU A 118 23.63 2.41 -7.72
C LEU A 118 23.92 1.78 -6.36
N VAL A 119 24.34 0.51 -6.32
CA VAL A 119 24.60 -0.21 -5.07
C VAL A 119 25.80 0.37 -4.34
N ASN A 120 26.89 0.67 -5.06
CA ASN A 120 28.13 1.20 -4.47
C ASN A 120 28.00 2.66 -4.00
N ASN A 121 27.03 3.41 -4.53
CA ASN A 121 26.81 4.81 -4.19
C ASN A 121 25.37 5.07 -3.69
N PHE A 122 24.76 4.06 -3.05
CA PHE A 122 23.41 4.19 -2.53
C PHE A 122 23.40 5.21 -1.38
N PRO A 123 22.44 6.15 -1.31
CA PRO A 123 22.45 7.18 -0.28
C PRO A 123 22.22 6.59 1.13
N ASP A 124 23.05 6.99 2.10
CA ASP A 124 23.01 6.42 3.46
C ASP A 124 21.72 6.74 4.23
N ASP A 125 21.12 7.89 3.94
CA ASP A 125 19.88 8.40 4.54
C ASP A 125 18.60 7.85 3.88
N ILE A 126 18.75 7.06 2.81
CA ILE A 126 17.62 6.48 2.09
C ILE A 126 17.42 5.02 2.52
N LEU A 127 16.16 4.68 2.84
CA LEU A 127 15.76 3.31 3.21
C LEU A 127 15.50 2.47 1.96
N TYR A 128 14.75 3.01 1.00
CA TYR A 128 14.45 2.40 -0.28
C TYR A 128 14.06 3.46 -1.30
N VAL A 129 14.09 3.11 -2.59
CA VAL A 129 13.67 3.96 -3.70
C VAL A 129 12.51 3.29 -4.44
N HIS A 130 11.43 4.02 -4.67
CA HIS A 130 10.27 3.51 -5.41
C HIS A 130 9.68 4.56 -6.36
N PRO A 131 9.31 4.22 -7.60
CA PRO A 131 9.56 2.95 -8.29
C PRO A 131 10.93 2.93 -8.99
N VAL A 132 11.59 1.77 -9.01
CA VAL A 132 12.77 1.52 -9.85
C VAL A 132 12.54 0.30 -10.72
N LYS A 133 12.71 0.44 -12.04
CA LYS A 133 12.62 -0.67 -13.00
C LYS A 133 14.01 -1.21 -13.30
N LEU A 134 14.53 -2.07 -12.42
CA LEU A 134 15.89 -2.61 -12.51
C LEU A 134 16.17 -3.42 -13.80
N SER A 135 15.14 -3.92 -14.49
CA SER A 135 15.34 -4.61 -15.78
C SER A 135 15.85 -3.71 -16.91
N LYS A 136 15.89 -2.38 -16.71
CA LYS A 136 16.54 -1.43 -17.63
C LYS A 136 18.02 -1.17 -17.31
N TRP A 137 18.52 -1.74 -16.23
CA TRP A 137 19.83 -1.42 -15.68
C TRP A 137 20.83 -2.50 -16.06
N ASN A 138 22.04 -2.07 -16.42
CA ASN A 138 23.14 -2.96 -16.76
C ASN A 138 23.84 -3.43 -15.48
N LYS A 139 24.18 -4.72 -15.44
CA LYS A 139 25.00 -5.33 -14.41
C LYS A 139 26.31 -5.72 -15.06
N ASN A 140 27.41 -5.08 -14.66
CA ASN A 140 28.73 -5.31 -15.24
C ASN A 140 29.66 -5.92 -14.20
#